data_AF-A0A8D8Z5L1-F1
#
_entry.id   AF-A0A8D8Z5L1-F1
#
_cell.length_a   1.000
_cell.length_b   1.000
_cell.length_c   1.000
_cell.angle_alpha   90.00
_cell.angle_beta   90.00
_cell.angle_gamma   90.00
#
_symmetry.space_group_name_H-M   'P 1'
#
loop_
_entity.id
_entity.type
_entity.pdbx_description
1 polymer ?
#
loop_
_entity_poly.entity_id
_entity_poly.type
_entity_poly.pdbx_seq_one_letter_code
_entity_poly.pdbx_strand_id
1 'polypeptide(L)'
;MSLVLCYHFQFGGSEAIITALSDEFPLIGNNREIFIACLFTLYFIVGLASCAQGGFYFFHLLDKYAAGYSILIAVLFESIAVSWIYGTKRVSADIKDMIGFAPGIYWRLCWRFVCPIFLMFIIVYGLTTYEPLSYEGYIYPQWANILGVAI
;
A
#
# COMPACT_ATOMS: atom_id res chain seq x y z
N MET A 1 -6.23 -23.63 -5.62
CA MET A 1 -5.09 -22.79 -6.02
C MET A 1 -5.32 -21.33 -5.60
N SER A 2 -6.35 -20.65 -6.10
CA SER A 2 -6.58 -19.22 -5.87
C SER A 2 -6.74 -18.82 -4.40
N LEU A 3 -7.46 -19.62 -3.59
CA LEU A 3 -7.65 -19.34 -2.16
C LEU A 3 -6.33 -19.36 -1.36
N VAL A 4 -5.42 -20.29 -1.69
CA VAL A 4 -4.13 -20.40 -1.00
C VAL A 4 -3.28 -19.16 -1.29
N LEU A 5 -3.29 -18.68 -2.54
CA LEU A 5 -2.59 -17.45 -2.92
C LEU A 5 -3.13 -16.23 -2.16
N CYS A 6 -4.46 -16.07 -2.11
CA CYS A 6 -5.07 -14.97 -1.36
C CYS A 6 -4.73 -15.03 0.12
N TYR A 7 -4.70 -16.24 0.71
CA TYR A 7 -4.34 -16.42 2.11
C TYR A 7 -2.91 -15.95 2.41
N HIS A 8 -1.93 -16.30 1.57
CA HIS A 8 -0.55 -15.86 1.75
C HIS A 8 -0.38 -14.34 1.59
N PHE A 9 -1.09 -13.72 0.64
CA PHE A 9 -1.06 -12.27 0.47
C PHE A 9 -1.67 -11.53 1.68
N GLN A 10 -2.84 -11.98 2.14
CA GLN A 10 -3.51 -11.41 3.31
C GLN A 10 -2.63 -11.51 4.56
N PHE A 11 -1.97 -12.66 4.76
CA PHE A 11 -1.07 -12.87 5.89
C PHE A 11 0.10 -11.87 5.86
N GLY A 12 0.73 -11.67 4.70
CA GLY A 12 1.80 -10.70 4.54
C GLY A 12 1.36 -9.25 4.85
N GLY A 13 0.18 -8.85 4.37
CA GLY A 13 -0.37 -7.52 4.64
C GLY A 13 -0.69 -7.29 6.13
N SER A 14 -1.33 -8.26 6.79
CA SER A 14 -1.63 -8.15 8.22
C SER A 14 -0.39 -8.18 9.10
N GLU A 15 0.60 -9.02 8.79
CA GLU A 15 1.85 -9.06 9.55
C GLU A 15 2.63 -7.75 9.43
N ALA A 16 2.66 -7.11 8.26
CA ALA A 16 3.29 -5.79 8.11
C ALA A 16 2.68 -4.75 9.07
N ILE A 17 1.36 -4.73 9.22
CA ILE A 17 0.66 -3.83 10.15
C ILE A 17 0.97 -4.19 11.61
N ILE A 18 0.93 -5.47 11.95
CA ILE A 18 1.18 -5.97 13.32
C ILE A 18 2.61 -5.66 13.75
N THR A 19 3.60 -5.88 12.88
CA THR A 19 5.01 -5.59 13.13
C THR A 19 5.23 -4.09 13.27
N ALA A 20 4.74 -3.27 12.33
CA ALA A 20 4.90 -1.83 12.39
C ALA A 20 4.32 -1.22 13.69
N LEU A 21 3.15 -1.68 14.13
CA LEU A 21 2.54 -1.20 15.36
C LEU A 21 3.22 -1.74 16.63
N SER A 22 3.76 -2.97 16.59
CA SER A 22 4.52 -3.51 17.72
C SER A 22 5.87 -2.83 17.90
N ASP A 23 6.52 -2.43 16.81
CA ASP A 23 7.80 -1.72 16.83
C ASP A 23 7.64 -0.28 17.34
N GLU A 24 6.56 0.41 16.97
CA GLU A 24 6.29 1.79 17.42
C GLU A 24 5.76 1.84 18.87
N PHE A 25 4.91 0.87 19.27
CA PHE A 25 4.28 0.84 20.59
C PHE A 25 4.65 -0.42 21.39
N PRO A 26 5.64 -0.35 22.30
CA PRO A 26 6.08 -1.52 23.07
C PRO A 26 4.99 -2.07 24.03
N LEU A 27 4.01 -1.24 24.41
CA LEU A 27 2.84 -1.66 25.19
C LEU A 27 1.93 -2.62 24.40
N ILE A 28 1.81 -2.41 23.08
CA ILE A 28 1.03 -3.27 22.19
C ILE A 28 1.81 -4.57 21.92
N GLY A 29 3.14 -4.48 21.78
CA GLY A 29 4.02 -5.63 21.60
C GLY A 29 3.94 -6.66 22.75
N ASN A 30 3.74 -6.21 23.99
CA ASN A 30 3.65 -7.12 25.15
C ASN A 30 2.33 -7.92 25.19
N ASN A 31 1.26 -7.41 24.58
CA ASN A 31 -0.06 -8.05 24.53
C ASN A 31 -0.48 -8.35 23.07
N ARG A 32 0.46 -8.84 22.26
CA ARG A 32 0.30 -9.06 20.81
C ARG A 32 -0.97 -9.86 20.47
N GLU A 33 -1.29 -10.90 21.23
CA GLU A 33 -2.46 -11.75 20.97
C GLU A 33 -3.79 -10.99 21.08
N ILE A 34 -3.93 -10.14 22.09
CA ILE A 34 -5.14 -9.33 22.31
C ILE A 34 -5.28 -8.29 21.19
N PHE A 35 -4.16 -7.68 20.79
CA PHE A 35 -4.14 -6.72 19.69
C PHE A 35 -4.57 -7.35 18.37
N ILE A 36 -4.04 -8.53 18.04
CA ILE A 36 -4.40 -9.28 16.83
C ILE A 36 -5.89 -9.65 16.85
N ALA A 37 -6.39 -10.17 17.97
CA ALA A 37 -7.81 -10.51 18.10
C ALA A 37 -8.72 -9.29 17.89
N CYS A 38 -8.34 -8.13 18.45
CA CYS A 38 -9.07 -6.88 18.25
C CYS A 38 -9.07 -6.43 16.78
N LEU A 39 -7.90 -6.45 16.14
CA LEU A 39 -7.73 -6.04 14.74
C LEU A 39 -8.55 -6.91 13.78
N PHE A 40 -8.51 -8.23 13.94
CA PHE A 40 -9.33 -9.13 13.12
C PHE A 40 -10.82 -9.02 13.41
N THR A 41 -11.21 -8.73 14.66
CA THR A 41 -12.61 -8.46 14.99
C THR A 41 -13.11 -7.20 14.27
N LEU A 42 -12.29 -6.13 14.22
CA LEU A 42 -12.60 -4.92 13.47
C LEU A 42 -12.72 -5.22 11.98
N TYR A 43 -11.77 -5.95 11.40
CA TYR A 43 -11.83 -6.36 9.99
C TYR A 43 -13.08 -7.19 9.66
N PHE A 44 -13.50 -8.05 10.58
CA PHE A 44 -14.73 -8.83 10.41
C PHE A 44 -15.97 -7.92 10.41
N ILE A 45 -16.07 -6.97 11.34
CA ILE A 45 -17.19 -6.02 11.41
C ILE A 45 -17.27 -5.17 10.14
N VAL A 46 -16.14 -4.64 9.66
CA VAL A 46 -16.11 -3.87 8.40
C VAL A 46 -16.40 -4.77 7.20
N GLY A 47 -15.89 -6.00 7.21
CA GLY A 47 -16.12 -7.00 6.17
C GLY A 47 -17.59 -7.41 6.02
N LEU A 48 -18.40 -7.33 7.07
CA LEU A 48 -19.85 -7.57 6.98
C LEU A 48 -20.54 -6.61 6.01
N ALA A 49 -20.05 -5.37 5.86
CA ALA A 49 -20.57 -4.41 4.87
C ALA A 49 -20.38 -4.91 3.43
N SER A 50 -19.25 -5.57 3.15
CA SER A 50 -18.94 -6.18 1.85
C SER A 50 -19.75 -7.45 1.56
N CYS A 51 -20.32 -8.10 2.59
CA CYS A 51 -21.15 -9.30 2.45
C CYS A 51 -22.64 -8.99 2.19
N ALA A 52 -23.07 -7.73 2.30
CA ALA A 52 -24.45 -7.33 2.04
C ALA A 52 -24.81 -7.45 0.54
N GLN A 53 -26.10 -7.39 0.20
CA GLN A 53 -26.59 -7.49 -1.20
C GLN A 53 -25.97 -6.43 -2.14
N GLY A 54 -25.64 -5.25 -1.61
CA GLY A 54 -24.93 -4.19 -2.34
C GLY A 54 -23.41 -4.16 -2.11
N GLY A 55 -22.84 -5.17 -1.44
CA GLY A 55 -21.46 -5.18 -0.99
C GLY A 55 -20.43 -5.15 -2.12
N PHE A 56 -20.79 -5.62 -3.32
CA PHE A 56 -19.93 -5.51 -4.49
C PHE A 56 -19.65 -4.05 -4.88
N TYR A 57 -20.63 -3.14 -4.76
CA TYR A 57 -20.40 -1.71 -5.03
C TYR A 57 -19.43 -1.07 -4.03
N PHE A 58 -19.53 -1.48 -2.76
CA PHE A 58 -18.61 -1.04 -1.70
C PHE A 58 -17.20 -1.60 -1.92
N PHE A 59 -17.08 -2.87 -2.27
CA PHE A 59 -15.81 -3.50 -2.62
C PHE A 59 -15.14 -2.82 -3.81
N HIS A 60 -15.89 -2.56 -4.88
CA HIS A 60 -15.37 -1.90 -6.08
C HIS A 60 -14.92 -0.45 -5.82
N LEU A 61 -15.61 0.27 -4.92
CA LEU A 61 -15.19 1.61 -4.48
C LEU A 61 -13.85 1.53 -3.73
N LEU A 62 -13.72 0.62 -2.77
CA LEU A 62 -12.48 0.44 -2.00
C LEU A 62 -11.32 -0.02 -2.88
N ASP A 63 -11.53 -0.94 -3.81
CA ASP A 63 -10.48 -1.43 -4.71
C ASP A 63 -9.90 -0.30 -5.56
N LYS A 64 -10.74 0.60 -6.09
CA LYS A 64 -10.28 1.74 -6.90
C LYS A 64 -9.57 2.81 -6.07
N TYR A 65 -10.14 3.19 -4.92
CA TYR A 65 -9.69 4.36 -4.17
C TYR A 65 -8.68 4.04 -3.06
N ALA A 66 -8.87 2.97 -2.29
CA ALA A 66 -8.08 2.72 -1.08
C ALA A 66 -6.61 2.36 -1.37
N ALA A 67 -6.34 1.59 -2.42
CA ALA A 67 -4.99 1.12 -2.70
C ALA A 67 -4.34 1.79 -3.92
N GLY A 68 -5.12 2.17 -4.94
CA GLY A 68 -4.57 2.55 -6.25
C GLY A 68 -3.64 3.76 -6.22
N TYR A 69 -4.18 4.95 -5.94
CA TYR A 69 -3.39 6.20 -5.98
C TYR A 69 -2.56 6.40 -4.71
N SER A 70 -3.10 6.02 -3.55
CA SER A 70 -2.46 6.21 -2.25
C SER A 70 -1.12 5.47 -2.15
N ILE A 71 -1.04 4.21 -2.61
CA ILE A 71 0.22 3.45 -2.57
C ILE A 71 1.26 4.01 -3.54
N LEU A 72 0.84 4.48 -4.72
CA LEU A 72 1.75 5.04 -5.72
C LEU A 72 2.42 6.31 -5.20
N ILE A 73 1.64 7.17 -4.54
CA ILE A 73 2.15 8.39 -3.92
C ILE A 73 3.07 8.06 -2.74
N ALA A 74 2.70 7.09 -1.89
CA ALA A 74 3.53 6.65 -0.77
C ALA A 74 4.91 6.14 -1.26
N VAL A 75 4.92 5.23 -2.23
CA VAL A 75 6.16 4.66 -2.80
C VAL A 75 6.98 5.73 -3.54
N LEU A 76 6.33 6.72 -4.17
CA LEU A 76 7.03 7.87 -4.75
C LEU A 76 7.82 8.63 -3.66
N PHE A 77 7.16 8.98 -2.56
CA PHE A 77 7.83 9.68 -1.45
C PHE A 77 8.93 8.85 -0.81
N GLU A 78 8.69 7.56 -0.58
CA GLU A 78 9.73 6.63 -0.09
C GLU A 78 10.93 6.58 -1.03
N SER A 79 10.68 6.47 -2.35
CA SER A 79 11.76 6.43 -3.35
C SER A 79 12.58 7.73 -3.36
N ILE A 80 11.93 8.89 -3.23
CA ILE A 80 12.59 10.20 -3.14
C ILE A 80 13.38 10.31 -1.82
N ALA A 81 12.79 9.89 -0.71
CA ALA A 81 13.44 9.91 0.59
C ALA A 81 14.71 9.05 0.61
N VAL A 82 14.63 7.82 0.10
CA VAL A 82 15.78 6.89 0.04
C VAL A 82 16.85 7.40 -0.94
N SER A 83 16.44 7.89 -2.11
CA SER A 83 17.40 8.27 -3.17
C SER A 83 18.08 9.63 -2.94
N TRP A 84 17.34 10.63 -2.46
CA TRP A 84 17.80 12.02 -2.31
C TRP A 84 18.08 12.44 -0.86
N ILE A 85 17.22 12.08 0.10
CA ILE A 85 17.40 12.50 1.51
C ILE A 85 18.45 11.63 2.19
N TYR A 86 18.27 10.31 2.17
CA TYR A 86 19.22 9.37 2.76
C TYR A 86 20.48 9.22 1.89
N GLY A 87 20.30 9.23 0.57
CA GLY A 87 21.37 9.28 -0.42
C GLY A 87 21.85 7.90 -0.83
N THR A 88 21.80 7.63 -2.14
CA THR A 88 22.19 6.34 -2.75
C THR A 88 23.58 5.80 -2.39
N LYS A 89 24.52 6.66 -1.98
CA LYS A 89 25.85 6.23 -1.51
C LYS A 89 25.79 5.55 -0.15
N ARG A 90 24.93 6.03 0.77
CA ARG A 90 24.75 5.44 2.11
C ARG A 90 24.03 4.11 2.00
N VAL A 91 22.93 4.07 1.25
CA VAL A 91 22.20 2.82 0.94
C VAL A 91 23.15 1.75 0.38
N SER A 92 24.02 2.13 -0.57
CA SER A 92 25.00 1.19 -1.14
C SER A 92 26.07 0.73 -0.15
N ALA A 93 26.39 1.54 0.86
CA ALA A 93 27.33 1.18 1.91
C ALA A 93 26.67 0.24 2.93
N ASP A 94 25.44 0.54 3.34
CA ASP A 94 24.65 -0.30 4.26
C ASP A 94 24.40 -1.68 3.64
N ILE A 95 24.06 -1.74 2.35
CA ILE A 95 23.94 -3.00 1.62
C ILE A 95 25.28 -3.74 1.63
N LYS A 96 26.40 -3.07 1.33
CA LYS A 96 27.71 -3.72 1.35
C LYS A 96 28.04 -4.32 2.72
N ASP A 97 27.63 -3.67 3.81
CA ASP A 97 27.83 -4.16 5.18
C ASP A 97 26.95 -5.38 5.49
N MET A 98 25.70 -5.39 5.00
CA MET A 98 24.76 -6.50 5.20
C MET A 98 25.10 -7.76 4.40
N ILE A 99 25.47 -7.64 3.12
CA ILE A 99 25.66 -8.78 2.20
C ILE A 99 27.11 -8.98 1.76
N GLY A 100 28.04 -8.14 2.22
CA GLY A 100 29.48 -8.23 1.92
C GLY A 100 29.90 -7.67 0.55
N PHE A 101 28.97 -7.35 -0.35
CA PHE A 101 29.27 -6.79 -1.67
C PHE A 101 28.45 -5.53 -1.98
N ALA A 102 29.07 -4.58 -2.67
CA ALA A 102 28.41 -3.33 -3.04
C ALA A 102 27.54 -3.51 -4.30
N PRO A 103 26.30 -3.00 -4.31
CA PRO A 103 25.48 -3.00 -5.52
C PRO A 103 26.15 -2.17 -6.63
N GLY A 104 26.11 -2.69 -7.86
CA GLY A 104 26.71 -2.06 -9.03
C GLY A 104 26.15 -0.65 -9.32
N ILE A 105 26.85 0.11 -10.18
CA ILE A 105 26.38 1.44 -10.61
C ILE A 105 24.97 1.39 -11.23
N TYR A 106 24.64 0.30 -11.94
CA TYR A 106 23.32 0.09 -12.53
C TYR A 106 22.19 0.19 -11.50
N TRP A 107 22.32 -0.53 -10.38
CA TRP A 107 21.31 -0.52 -9.30
C TRP A 107 21.18 0.85 -8.65
N ARG A 108 22.31 1.54 -8.44
CA ARG A 108 22.31 2.90 -7.89
C ARG A 108 21.65 3.92 -8.81
N LEU A 109 21.87 3.81 -10.13
CA LEU A 109 21.22 4.68 -11.11
C LEU A 109 19.71 4.37 -11.20
N CYS A 110 19.35 3.09 -11.15
CA CYS A 110 17.97 2.64 -11.18
C CYS A 110 17.16 3.24 -10.02
N TRP A 111 17.65 3.10 -8.78
CA TRP A 111 16.97 3.65 -7.61
C TRP A 111 16.94 5.18 -7.58
N ARG A 112 17.96 5.84 -8.15
CA ARG A 112 18.02 7.31 -8.13
C ARG A 112 17.12 7.98 -9.15
N PHE A 113 17.03 7.41 -10.35
CA PHE A 113 16.39 8.08 -11.49
C PHE A 113 15.26 7.24 -12.06
N VAL A 114 15.48 5.95 -12.34
CA VAL A 114 14.49 5.12 -13.04
C VAL A 114 13.24 4.92 -12.19
N CYS A 115 13.38 4.56 -10.91
CA CYS A 115 12.26 4.35 -10.00
C CYS A 115 11.36 5.59 -9.86
N PRO A 116 11.87 6.78 -9.46
CA PRO A 116 11.02 7.95 -9.29
C PRO A 116 10.42 8.45 -10.61
N ILE A 117 11.16 8.38 -11.73
CA ILE A 117 10.63 8.79 -13.05
C ILE A 117 9.50 7.85 -13.49
N PHE A 118 9.67 6.55 -13.33
CA PHE A 118 8.66 5.56 -13.70
C PHE A 118 7.39 5.69 -12.86
N LEU A 119 7.53 5.88 -11.54
CA LEU A 119 6.41 6.13 -10.64
C LEU A 119 5.68 7.44 -10.99
N MET A 120 6.43 8.50 -11.26
CA MET A 120 5.86 9.79 -11.66
C MET A 120 5.09 9.68 -12.99
N PHE A 121 5.62 8.93 -13.96
CA PHE A 121 4.95 8.66 -15.23
C PHE A 121 3.61 7.92 -15.02
N ILE A 122 3.58 6.88 -14.20
CA ILE A 122 2.35 6.12 -13.90
C ILE A 122 1.30 7.02 -13.23
N ILE A 123 1.71 7.84 -12.26
CA ILE A 123 0.79 8.76 -11.57
C ILE A 123 0.20 9.77 -12.55
N VAL A 124 1.02 10.41 -13.39
CA VAL A 124 0.55 11.39 -14.38
C VAL A 124 -0.42 10.73 -15.37
N TYR A 125 -0.05 9.56 -15.90
CA TYR A 125 -0.90 8.83 -16.84
C TYR A 125 -2.24 8.38 -16.20
N GLY A 126 -2.19 7.95 -14.94
CA GLY A 126 -3.38 7.59 -14.16
C GLY A 126 -4.32 8.78 -13.96
N LEU A 127 -3.78 9.95 -13.60
CA LEU A 127 -4.56 11.17 -13.43
C LEU A 127 -5.17 11.68 -14.74
N THR A 128 -4.44 11.59 -15.86
CA THR A 128 -4.97 11.99 -17.17
C THR A 128 -6.07 11.07 -17.69
N THR A 129 -6.07 9.79 -17.27
CA THR A 129 -7.06 8.78 -17.66
C THR A 129 -8.12 8.59 -16.58
N TYR A 130 -8.27 9.57 -15.66
CA TYR A 130 -9.27 9.48 -14.61
C TYR A 130 -10.68 9.67 -15.18
N GLU A 131 -11.36 8.56 -15.42
CA GLU A 131 -12.80 8.54 -15.67
C GLU A 131 -13.57 8.41 -14.34
N PRO A 132 -14.68 9.16 -14.16
CA PRO A 132 -15.50 9.03 -12.97
C PRO A 132 -15.98 7.59 -12.82
N LEU A 133 -15.87 7.04 -11.61
CA LEU A 133 -16.20 5.66 -11.32
C LEU A 133 -17.62 5.32 -11.79
N SER A 134 -17.74 4.49 -12.82
CA SER A 134 -19.01 3.96 -13.30
C SER A 134 -18.92 2.44 -13.35
N TYR A 135 -19.84 1.74 -12.67
CA TYR A 135 -19.92 0.28 -12.73
C TYR A 135 -21.25 -0.10 -13.39
N GLU A 136 -21.20 -0.82 -14.52
CA GLU A 136 -22.37 -1.32 -15.27
C GLU A 136 -23.50 -0.27 -15.51
N GLY A 137 -23.13 0.98 -15.79
CA GLY A 137 -24.10 2.07 -16.05
C GLY A 137 -24.63 2.77 -14.79
N TYR A 138 -24.21 2.36 -13.59
CA TYR A 138 -24.45 3.09 -12.34
C TYR A 138 -23.35 4.14 -12.13
N ILE A 139 -23.73 5.41 -12.19
CA ILE A 139 -22.86 6.54 -11.89
C ILE A 139 -22.85 6.69 -10.37
N TYR A 140 -21.68 6.52 -9.75
CA TYR A 140 -21.55 6.71 -8.32
C TYR A 140 -21.90 8.16 -7.96
N PRO A 141 -22.72 8.38 -6.91
CA PRO A 141 -23.10 9.71 -6.51
C PRO A 141 -21.87 10.48 -5.98
N GLN A 142 -21.89 11.82 -6.09
CA GLN A 142 -20.73 12.65 -5.76
C GLN A 142 -20.22 12.46 -4.33
N TRP A 143 -21.10 12.15 -3.37
CA TRP A 143 -20.71 11.85 -1.99
C TRP A 143 -19.85 10.59 -1.88
N ALA A 144 -20.06 9.59 -2.74
CA ALA A 144 -19.25 8.37 -2.78
C ALA A 144 -17.85 8.64 -3.34
N ASN A 145 -17.72 9.55 -4.32
CA ASN A 145 -16.40 9.99 -4.80
C ASN A 145 -15.66 10.81 -3.76
N ILE A 146 -16.34 11.69 -3.00
CA ILE A 146 -15.73 12.44 -1.90
C ILE A 146 -15.26 11.48 -0.80
N LEU A 147 -16.08 10.48 -0.45
CA LEU A 147 -15.66 9.41 0.48
C LEU A 147 -14.46 8.65 -0.06
N GLY A 148 -14.45 8.29 -1.34
CA GLY A 148 -13.33 7.59 -1.98
C GLY A 148 -12.02 8.38 -1.91
N VAL A 149 -12.04 9.69 -2.15
CA VAL A 149 -10.84 10.56 -2.05
C VAL A 149 -10.39 10.78 -0.60
N ALA A 150 -11.30 10.67 0.37
CA ALA A 150 -10.98 10.84 1.78
C ALA A 150 -10.38 9.58 2.44
N ILE A 151 -10.55 8.41 1.81
CA ILE A 151 -9.99 7.12 2.24
C ILE A 151 -8.55 6.99 1.74
#